data_AF-E9EPX7-F1
#
_entry.id   AF-E9EPX7-F1
#
_cell.length_a   1.000
_cell.length_b   1.000
_cell.length_c   1.000
_cell.angle_alpha   90.00
_cell.angle_beta   90.00
_cell.angle_gamma   90.00
#
_symmetry.space_group_name_H-M   'P 1'
#
loop_
_entity.id
_entity.type
_entity.pdbx_description
1 polymer ?
#
loop_
_entity_poly.entity_id
_entity_poly.type
_entity_poly.pdbx_seq_one_letter_code
_entity_poly.pdbx_strand_id
1 'polypeptide(L)'
;MKTSSAVIAAIIGFASYGSAHMQMSDPPPFLSKFNKFTEQGKQDDSMTSPLLASGSNFPCKGYHSLVGTPQGQSVATWTPGQSYKMTIAGTATHGGGSCQASLSFDSGKTWKVIHSYVGGCPLQDGATFGFTVPSDTPAGDALFAWTWFNQIGNREMYMNCAAVTIGGGAPKIRKARGDTTPFSSRPAMFAANIGNGCSTEEGKDVVFPDPGAELDTKSDKTTPPVGNCGTKGSGSGSGSAPAPAPAASGAASGALVNNSNNNAGNPGAPPASSPPPAPVSTAAAASTPKPVGSGGSCRAK
;
A
#
# COMPACT_ATOMS: atom_id res chain seq x y z
N MET A 1 -6.96 -31.28 -67.86
CA MET A 1 -7.21 -30.27 -66.82
C MET A 1 -7.40 -31.01 -65.50
N LYS A 2 -6.45 -30.95 -64.57
CA LYS A 2 -6.52 -31.62 -63.27
C LYS A 2 -6.54 -30.54 -62.19
N THR A 3 -7.71 -30.29 -61.61
CA THR A 3 -7.90 -29.38 -60.48
C THR A 3 -7.46 -30.08 -59.21
N SER A 4 -6.39 -29.60 -58.58
CA SER A 4 -6.00 -30.04 -57.23
C SER A 4 -6.39 -28.94 -56.25
N SER A 5 -7.37 -29.25 -55.40
CA SER A 5 -7.94 -28.37 -54.40
C SER A 5 -6.91 -27.98 -53.34
N ALA A 6 -6.80 -26.68 -53.08
CA ALA A 6 -6.04 -26.14 -51.96
C ALA A 6 -6.80 -26.42 -50.65
N VAL A 7 -6.16 -27.11 -49.71
CA VAL A 7 -6.61 -27.18 -48.31
C VAL A 7 -5.88 -26.08 -47.55
N ILE A 8 -6.58 -24.97 -47.28
CA ILE A 8 -6.11 -23.93 -46.36
C ILE A 8 -6.55 -24.36 -44.95
N ALA A 9 -5.62 -24.90 -44.18
CA ALA A 9 -5.82 -25.11 -42.74
C ALA A 9 -5.60 -23.77 -42.01
N ALA A 10 -6.68 -23.12 -41.59
CA ALA A 10 -6.62 -21.95 -40.73
C ALA A 10 -6.35 -22.40 -39.28
N ILE A 11 -5.10 -22.28 -38.83
CA ILE A 11 -4.75 -22.42 -37.41
C ILE A 11 -5.16 -21.11 -36.72
N ILE A 12 -6.34 -21.11 -36.11
CA ILE A 12 -6.74 -20.06 -35.16
C ILE A 12 -5.98 -20.36 -33.86
N GLY A 13 -4.82 -19.73 -33.70
CA GLY A 13 -4.10 -19.72 -32.43
C GLY A 13 -4.90 -18.92 -31.40
N PHE A 14 -5.55 -19.61 -30.45
CA PHE A 14 -6.04 -18.97 -29.25
C PHE A 14 -4.81 -18.57 -28.41
N ALA A 15 -4.42 -17.30 -28.48
CA ALA A 15 -3.49 -16.72 -27.53
C ALA A 15 -4.22 -16.67 -26.17
N SER A 16 -3.97 -17.69 -25.34
CA SER A 16 -4.38 -17.68 -23.94
C SER A 16 -3.55 -16.63 -23.21
N TYR A 17 -4.04 -15.39 -23.13
CA TYR A 17 -3.50 -14.35 -22.25
C TYR A 17 -3.89 -14.65 -20.79
N GLY A 18 -3.47 -15.80 -20.26
CA GLY A 18 -3.45 -16.00 -18.82
C GLY A 18 -2.25 -15.24 -18.28
N SER A 19 -2.46 -14.10 -17.61
CA SER A 19 -1.37 -13.44 -16.87
C SER A 19 -0.97 -14.31 -15.69
N ALA A 20 -0.01 -15.21 -15.95
CA ALA A 20 0.49 -16.18 -14.99
C ALA A 20 1.50 -15.49 -14.08
N HIS A 21 1.01 -14.93 -12.97
CA HIS A 21 1.79 -14.24 -11.93
C HIS A 21 1.01 -14.24 -10.61
N MET A 22 1.52 -13.57 -9.57
CA MET A 22 0.94 -13.58 -8.22
C MET A 22 0.28 -12.24 -7.88
N GLN A 23 -0.77 -12.28 -7.05
CA GLN A 23 -1.44 -11.13 -6.47
C GLN A 23 -1.78 -11.36 -5.00
N MET A 24 -1.91 -10.31 -4.21
CA MET A 24 -2.51 -10.38 -2.89
C MET A 24 -4.02 -10.64 -3.03
N SER A 25 -4.53 -11.67 -2.35
CA SER A 25 -5.97 -11.96 -2.27
C SER A 25 -6.59 -11.53 -0.94
N ASP A 26 -5.78 -11.43 0.12
CA ASP A 26 -6.18 -10.97 1.44
C ASP A 26 -5.04 -10.19 2.12
N PRO A 27 -5.26 -8.96 2.64
CA PRO A 27 -6.47 -8.16 2.43
C PRO A 27 -6.67 -7.86 0.93
N PRO A 28 -7.91 -7.87 0.40
CA PRO A 28 -8.15 -7.67 -1.03
C PRO A 28 -7.67 -6.28 -1.53
N PRO A 29 -6.80 -6.21 -2.56
CA PRO A 29 -6.29 -4.94 -3.04
C PRO A 29 -7.31 -4.16 -3.89
N PHE A 30 -7.05 -2.87 -4.13
CA PHE A 30 -7.87 -2.05 -5.00
C PHE A 30 -8.06 -2.69 -6.38
N LEU A 31 -9.27 -2.61 -6.91
CA LEU A 31 -9.66 -3.15 -8.22
C LEU A 31 -9.40 -4.65 -8.41
N SER A 32 -9.04 -5.39 -7.37
CA SER A 32 -8.96 -6.84 -7.44
C SER A 32 -10.35 -7.46 -7.52
N LYS A 33 -10.44 -8.60 -8.19
CA LYS A 33 -11.63 -9.47 -8.18
C LYS A 33 -12.02 -9.96 -6.78
N PHE A 34 -11.08 -9.95 -5.83
CA PHE A 34 -11.34 -10.33 -4.44
C PHE A 34 -11.92 -9.18 -3.60
N ASN A 35 -11.83 -7.94 -4.09
CA ASN A 35 -12.27 -6.78 -3.35
C ASN A 35 -13.75 -6.48 -3.65
N LYS A 36 -14.59 -6.64 -2.63
CA LYS A 36 -16.04 -6.41 -2.70
C LYS A 36 -16.44 -4.97 -3.02
N PHE A 37 -15.53 -4.01 -2.84
CA PHE A 37 -15.77 -2.59 -3.16
C PHE A 37 -15.40 -2.24 -4.61
N THR A 38 -14.75 -3.15 -5.34
CA THR A 38 -14.51 -3.00 -6.76
C THR A 38 -15.85 -3.05 -7.50
N GLU A 39 -16.17 -1.99 -8.24
CA GLU A 39 -17.37 -1.98 -9.07
C GLU A 39 -17.30 -3.07 -10.15
N GLN A 40 -18.45 -3.63 -10.49
CA GLN A 40 -18.55 -4.65 -11.54
C GLN A 40 -18.06 -4.09 -12.89
N GLY A 41 -17.15 -4.80 -13.55
CA GLY A 41 -16.54 -4.38 -14.81
C GLY A 41 -15.40 -3.37 -14.65
N LYS A 42 -14.98 -3.06 -13.42
CA LYS A 42 -13.82 -2.21 -13.11
C LYS A 42 -12.64 -2.99 -12.53
N GLN A 43 -12.73 -4.32 -12.49
CA GLN A 43 -11.64 -5.17 -12.06
C GLN A 43 -10.41 -4.95 -12.96
N ASP A 44 -9.24 -4.90 -12.36
CA ASP A 44 -7.98 -4.92 -13.09
C ASP A 44 -7.65 -6.35 -13.52
N ASP A 45 -7.83 -6.64 -14.81
CA ASP A 45 -7.50 -7.93 -15.42
C ASP A 45 -5.98 -8.21 -15.42
N SER A 46 -5.15 -7.20 -15.12
CA SER A 46 -3.70 -7.28 -15.00
C SER A 46 -3.20 -7.22 -13.56
N MET A 47 -4.06 -7.51 -12.56
CA MET A 47 -3.71 -7.39 -11.13
C MET A 47 -2.48 -8.24 -10.73
N THR A 48 -2.30 -9.40 -11.37
CA THR A 48 -1.14 -10.28 -11.15
C THR A 48 0.13 -9.77 -11.84
N SER A 49 0.03 -8.89 -12.84
CA SER A 49 1.20 -8.37 -13.56
C SER A 49 2.03 -7.43 -12.70
N PRO A 50 3.37 -7.41 -12.90
CA PRO A 50 4.26 -6.50 -12.16
C PRO A 50 3.94 -5.03 -12.44
N LEU A 51 4.58 -4.15 -11.68
CA LEU A 51 4.66 -2.74 -12.04
C LEU A 51 5.38 -2.57 -13.38
N LEU A 52 5.11 -1.46 -14.06
CA LEU A 52 5.81 -1.12 -15.29
C LEU A 52 7.28 -0.86 -14.96
N ALA A 53 8.19 -1.35 -15.82
CA ALA A 53 9.63 -1.17 -15.63
C ALA A 53 10.06 0.32 -15.63
N SER A 54 9.23 1.22 -16.17
CA SER A 54 9.42 2.68 -16.09
C SER A 54 9.07 3.28 -14.72
N GLY A 55 8.38 2.54 -13.87
CA GLY A 55 7.81 3.02 -12.61
C GLY A 55 6.60 3.93 -12.76
N SER A 56 6.06 4.13 -13.97
CA SER A 56 4.99 5.11 -14.21
C SER A 56 3.65 4.78 -13.55
N ASN A 57 3.48 3.54 -13.07
CA ASN A 57 2.32 3.13 -12.27
C ASN A 57 2.68 2.83 -10.80
N PHE A 58 3.87 3.19 -10.34
CA PHE A 58 4.23 3.15 -8.93
C PHE A 58 3.70 4.41 -8.20
N PRO A 59 3.15 4.30 -6.97
CA PRO A 59 2.85 3.07 -6.23
C PRO A 59 1.47 2.48 -6.55
N CYS A 60 1.22 1.25 -6.10
CA CYS A 60 -0.09 0.60 -6.11
C CYS A 60 -0.75 0.46 -7.49
N LYS A 61 0.04 0.35 -8.57
CA LYS A 61 -0.45 0.37 -9.97
C LYS A 61 -1.27 1.65 -10.31
N GLY A 62 -1.08 2.74 -9.54
CA GLY A 62 -1.85 3.99 -9.64
C GLY A 62 -3.17 4.00 -8.86
N TYR A 63 -3.57 2.88 -8.25
CA TYR A 63 -4.89 2.75 -7.61
C TYR A 63 -4.99 3.37 -6.21
N HIS A 64 -3.88 3.87 -5.66
CA HIS A 64 -3.90 4.70 -4.46
C HIS A 64 -4.72 6.00 -4.66
N SER A 65 -4.97 6.40 -5.91
CA SER A 65 -5.90 7.49 -6.27
C SER A 65 -7.36 7.23 -5.87
N LEU A 66 -7.75 5.99 -5.59
CA LEU A 66 -9.10 5.62 -5.17
C LEU A 66 -9.36 5.89 -3.69
N VAL A 67 -8.34 6.25 -2.90
CA VAL A 67 -8.52 6.59 -1.47
C VAL A 67 -9.57 7.68 -1.31
N GLY A 68 -10.53 7.46 -0.41
CA GLY A 68 -11.64 8.38 -0.14
C GLY A 68 -12.83 8.25 -1.12
N THR A 69 -12.76 7.36 -2.10
CA THR A 69 -13.88 7.02 -2.98
C THR A 69 -14.65 5.80 -2.47
N PRO A 70 -15.87 5.51 -2.97
CA PRO A 70 -16.59 4.28 -2.64
C PRO A 70 -15.82 2.99 -2.96
N GLN A 71 -15.00 2.98 -4.01
CA GLN A 71 -14.14 1.84 -4.39
C GLN A 71 -12.91 1.70 -3.48
N GLY A 72 -12.54 2.78 -2.78
CA GLY A 72 -11.37 2.85 -1.91
C GLY A 72 -11.66 2.53 -0.44
N GLN A 73 -12.81 1.93 -0.14
CA GLN A 73 -13.18 1.61 1.24
C GLN A 73 -12.24 0.59 1.88
N SER A 74 -12.07 0.73 3.20
CA SER A 74 -11.26 -0.16 4.01
C SER A 74 -11.79 -1.59 3.97
N VAL A 75 -10.93 -2.54 3.61
CA VAL A 75 -11.25 -3.96 3.51
C VAL A 75 -10.92 -4.75 4.79
N ALA A 76 -10.13 -4.17 5.69
CA ALA A 76 -9.76 -4.79 6.95
C ALA A 76 -9.53 -3.74 8.05
N THR A 77 -9.82 -4.11 9.30
CA THR A 77 -9.48 -3.31 10.48
C THR A 77 -8.48 -4.07 11.34
N TRP A 78 -7.38 -3.41 11.68
CA TRP A 78 -6.30 -3.99 12.48
C TRP A 78 -6.01 -3.16 13.73
N THR A 79 -5.94 -3.84 14.86
CA THR A 79 -5.58 -3.25 16.14
C THR A 79 -4.05 -3.23 16.28
N PRO A 80 -3.46 -2.08 16.62
CA PRO A 80 -2.03 -1.99 16.94
C PRO A 80 -1.59 -3.02 17.98
N GLY A 81 -0.42 -3.62 17.75
CA GLY A 81 0.18 -4.63 18.62
C GLY A 81 -0.42 -6.03 18.48
N GLN A 82 -1.23 -6.29 17.44
CA GLN A 82 -1.74 -7.63 17.12
C GLN A 82 -1.10 -8.17 15.83
N SER A 83 -1.10 -9.50 15.71
CA SER A 83 -0.60 -10.20 14.54
C SER A 83 -1.73 -10.52 13.56
N TYR A 84 -1.43 -10.36 12.28
CA TYR A 84 -2.31 -10.59 11.15
C TYR A 84 -1.54 -11.39 10.08
N LYS A 85 -2.18 -11.63 8.95
CA LYS A 85 -1.55 -12.28 7.80
C LYS A 85 -2.00 -11.64 6.50
N MET A 86 -1.16 -11.74 5.48
CA MET A 86 -1.55 -11.53 4.09
C MET A 86 -1.55 -12.89 3.36
N THR A 87 -2.42 -13.03 2.38
CA THR A 87 -2.52 -14.22 1.52
C THR A 87 -2.22 -13.82 0.08
N ILE A 88 -1.34 -14.58 -0.57
CA ILE A 88 -0.94 -14.36 -1.96
C ILE A 88 -1.47 -15.52 -2.81
N ALA A 89 -2.14 -15.19 -3.91
CA ALA A 89 -2.76 -16.12 -4.83
C ALA A 89 -2.27 -15.89 -6.27
N GLY A 90 -2.22 -16.94 -7.07
CA GLY A 90 -1.73 -16.85 -8.45
C GLY A 90 -1.18 -18.17 -8.98
N THR A 91 -0.58 -18.13 -10.16
CA THR A 91 -0.18 -19.36 -10.88
C THR A 91 1.28 -19.44 -11.25
N ALA A 92 2.06 -18.36 -11.15
CA ALA A 92 3.50 -18.38 -11.39
C ALA A 92 4.25 -17.72 -10.24
N THR A 93 4.96 -18.55 -9.49
CA THR A 93 5.67 -18.16 -8.26
C THR A 93 7.08 -17.67 -8.52
N HIS A 94 7.62 -17.85 -9.73
CA HIS A 94 8.98 -17.43 -10.12
C HIS A 94 10.08 -17.85 -9.13
N GLY A 95 9.97 -19.07 -8.58
CA GLY A 95 10.92 -19.58 -7.58
C GLY A 95 10.83 -18.88 -6.21
N GLY A 96 9.80 -18.07 -6.00
CA GLY A 96 9.66 -17.20 -4.84
C GLY A 96 10.43 -15.89 -5.05
N GLY A 97 11.30 -15.56 -4.10
CA GLY A 97 11.90 -14.24 -4.00
C GLY A 97 11.71 -13.65 -2.61
N SER A 98 11.88 -12.34 -2.53
CA SER A 98 11.73 -11.58 -1.28
C SER A 98 10.56 -10.62 -1.35
N CYS A 99 9.88 -10.43 -0.23
CA CYS A 99 8.72 -9.53 -0.12
C CYS A 99 8.82 -8.60 1.08
N GLN A 100 8.06 -7.50 1.05
CA GLN A 100 7.79 -6.69 2.24
C GLN A 100 6.30 -6.44 2.43
N ALA A 101 5.90 -6.40 3.69
CA ALA A 101 4.63 -5.84 4.15
C ALA A 101 4.88 -4.42 4.67
N SER A 102 4.18 -3.43 4.13
CA SER A 102 4.38 -2.01 4.45
C SER A 102 3.07 -1.26 4.69
N LEU A 103 3.12 -0.23 5.54
CA LEU A 103 2.01 0.69 5.80
C LEU A 103 2.31 2.11 5.31
N SER A 104 1.28 2.79 4.81
CA SER A 104 1.31 4.22 4.47
C SER A 104 0.09 4.92 5.05
N PHE A 105 0.31 6.11 5.64
CA PHE A 105 -0.74 6.95 6.24
C PHE A 105 -0.95 8.27 5.47
N ASP A 106 -0.26 8.44 4.34
CA ASP A 106 -0.26 9.67 3.54
C ASP A 106 -0.63 9.38 2.08
N SER A 107 -1.55 8.43 1.89
CA SER A 107 -2.06 7.97 0.59
C SER A 107 -0.98 7.46 -0.36
N GLY A 108 0.04 6.77 0.18
CA GLY A 108 1.07 6.10 -0.58
C GLY A 108 2.31 6.96 -0.90
N LYS A 109 2.41 8.18 -0.34
CA LYS A 109 3.58 9.05 -0.55
C LYS A 109 4.81 8.53 0.19
N THR A 110 4.62 8.05 1.42
CA THR A 110 5.66 7.40 2.22
C THR A 110 5.17 6.07 2.75
N TRP A 111 6.11 5.14 2.91
CA TRP A 111 5.84 3.78 3.34
C TRP A 111 6.77 3.39 4.46
N LYS A 112 6.25 2.62 5.43
CA LYS A 112 7.00 2.07 6.56
C LYS A 112 6.91 0.55 6.52
N VAL A 113 8.07 -0.11 6.43
CA VAL A 113 8.16 -1.57 6.47
C VAL A 113 7.78 -2.06 7.86
N ILE A 114 6.80 -2.95 7.94
CA ILE A 114 6.42 -3.61 9.19
C ILE A 114 6.90 -5.06 9.26
N HIS A 115 7.19 -5.70 8.12
CA HIS A 115 7.77 -7.03 8.06
C HIS A 115 8.49 -7.26 6.73
N SER A 116 9.66 -7.90 6.76
CA SER A 116 10.39 -8.36 5.58
C SER A 116 10.47 -9.88 5.52
N TYR A 117 10.36 -10.44 4.33
CA TYR A 117 10.50 -11.88 4.07
C TYR A 117 11.58 -12.06 3.00
N VAL A 118 12.75 -12.58 3.38
CA VAL A 118 13.86 -12.84 2.47
C VAL A 118 13.84 -14.31 2.05
N GLY A 119 13.43 -14.57 0.81
CA GLY A 119 13.22 -15.91 0.26
C GLY A 119 11.87 -16.52 0.60
N GLY A 120 11.45 -17.46 -0.23
CA GLY A 120 10.21 -18.24 -0.05
C GLY A 120 8.90 -17.47 -0.25
N CYS A 121 8.95 -16.22 -0.70
CA CYS A 121 7.77 -15.38 -0.86
C CYS A 121 7.46 -15.06 -2.33
N PRO A 122 6.31 -15.49 -2.88
CA PRO A 122 5.54 -16.69 -2.52
C PRO A 122 6.00 -17.92 -3.31
N LEU A 123 5.90 -19.13 -2.72
CA LEU A 123 6.24 -20.39 -3.39
C LEU A 123 5.04 -21.22 -3.89
N GLN A 124 3.81 -20.79 -3.59
CA GLN A 124 2.59 -21.51 -3.94
C GLN A 124 1.36 -20.59 -3.92
N ASP A 125 0.28 -21.02 -4.59
CA ASP A 125 -1.03 -20.40 -4.49
C ASP A 125 -1.58 -20.50 -3.05
N GLY A 126 -2.24 -19.44 -2.58
CA GLY A 126 -2.78 -19.37 -1.23
C GLY A 126 -1.72 -19.30 -0.12
N ALA A 127 -0.45 -19.01 -0.45
CA ALA A 127 0.60 -18.82 0.55
C ALA A 127 0.24 -17.69 1.51
N THR A 128 0.43 -17.91 2.81
CA THR A 128 0.15 -16.92 3.86
C THR A 128 1.42 -16.46 4.55
N PHE A 129 1.48 -15.16 4.86
CA PHE A 129 2.63 -14.51 5.48
C PHE A 129 2.15 -13.69 6.68
N GLY A 130 2.59 -14.08 7.87
CA GLY A 130 2.20 -13.44 9.12
C GLY A 130 3.04 -12.22 9.42
N PHE A 131 2.41 -11.14 9.85
CA PHE A 131 3.07 -9.90 10.27
C PHE A 131 2.41 -9.35 11.52
N THR A 132 3.12 -8.49 12.25
CA THR A 132 2.57 -7.76 13.41
C THR A 132 2.41 -6.29 13.06
N VAL A 133 1.23 -5.72 13.33
CA VAL A 133 1.06 -4.26 13.29
C VAL A 133 1.72 -3.72 14.57
N PRO A 134 2.73 -2.83 14.49
CA PRO A 134 3.41 -2.31 15.67
C PRO A 134 2.45 -1.68 16.69
N SER A 135 2.77 -1.78 17.98
CA SER A 135 1.86 -1.32 19.04
C SER A 135 1.67 0.19 19.08
N ASP A 136 2.62 0.95 18.55
CA ASP A 136 2.61 2.40 18.44
C ASP A 136 2.17 2.89 17.04
N THR A 137 1.68 2.00 16.18
CA THR A 137 1.15 2.41 14.87
C THR A 137 -0.02 3.39 15.07
N PRO A 138 0.01 4.58 14.40
CA PRO A 138 -1.07 5.55 14.50
C PRO A 138 -2.42 4.94 14.11
N ALA A 139 -3.47 5.32 14.84
CA ALA A 139 -4.84 4.99 14.43
C ALA A 139 -5.28 5.86 13.25
N GLY A 140 -6.14 5.32 12.39
CA GLY A 140 -6.67 5.99 11.22
C GLY A 140 -6.69 5.10 9.99
N ASP A 141 -7.13 5.68 8.87
CA ASP A 141 -7.08 4.99 7.58
C ASP A 141 -5.64 4.92 7.07
N ALA A 142 -5.30 3.78 6.50
CA ALA A 142 -3.96 3.49 5.98
C ALA A 142 -4.05 2.68 4.69
N LEU A 143 -2.96 2.67 3.93
CA LEU A 143 -2.72 1.71 2.88
C LEU A 143 -1.79 0.62 3.39
N PHE A 144 -2.14 -0.64 3.10
CA PHE A 144 -1.26 -1.78 3.26
C PHE A 144 -0.74 -2.22 1.91
N ALA A 145 0.57 -2.41 1.78
CA ALA A 145 1.20 -2.91 0.56
C ALA A 145 1.90 -4.24 0.80
N TRP A 146 1.64 -5.17 -0.10
CA TRP A 146 2.54 -6.28 -0.41
C TRP A 146 3.42 -5.87 -1.58
N THR A 147 4.74 -5.96 -1.41
CA THR A 147 5.70 -5.85 -2.50
C THR A 147 6.48 -7.15 -2.65
N TRP A 148 6.83 -7.52 -3.87
CA TRP A 148 7.58 -8.74 -4.16
C TRP A 148 8.58 -8.55 -5.30
N PHE A 149 9.76 -9.11 -5.11
CA PHE A 149 10.87 -9.14 -6.07
C PHE A 149 11.14 -10.61 -6.39
N ASN A 150 10.78 -11.03 -7.60
CA ASN A 150 10.81 -12.41 -8.04
C ASN A 150 12.24 -12.94 -8.21
N GLN A 151 12.48 -14.18 -7.76
CA GLN A 151 13.79 -14.80 -7.86
C GLN A 151 14.17 -15.10 -9.32
N ILE A 152 13.26 -15.69 -10.10
CA ILE A 152 13.52 -16.19 -11.46
C ILE A 152 12.80 -15.33 -12.52
N GLY A 153 13.42 -15.10 -13.68
CA GLY A 153 12.80 -14.41 -14.82
C GLY A 153 13.23 -12.95 -14.95
N ASN A 154 12.37 -12.10 -15.50
CA ASN A 154 12.65 -10.67 -15.60
C ASN A 154 12.86 -10.06 -14.21
N ARG A 155 13.69 -9.02 -14.12
CA ARG A 155 13.85 -8.28 -12.86
C ARG A 155 12.65 -7.36 -12.70
N GLU A 156 11.71 -7.74 -11.86
CA GLU A 156 10.41 -7.08 -11.72
C GLU A 156 10.13 -6.69 -10.27
N MET A 157 9.19 -5.78 -10.09
CA MET A 157 8.62 -5.43 -8.79
C MET A 157 7.11 -5.57 -8.88
N TYR A 158 6.55 -6.46 -8.07
CA TYR A 158 5.11 -6.61 -7.89
C TYR A 158 4.68 -5.75 -6.71
N MET A 159 3.53 -5.10 -6.83
CA MET A 159 2.96 -4.33 -5.75
C MET A 159 1.43 -4.36 -5.81
N ASN A 160 0.80 -4.80 -4.73
CA ASN A 160 -0.64 -4.69 -4.55
C ASN A 160 -0.92 -3.93 -3.25
N CYS A 161 -1.92 -3.05 -3.29
CA CYS A 161 -2.29 -2.22 -2.14
C CYS A 161 -3.76 -2.37 -1.78
N ALA A 162 -4.03 -2.45 -0.49
CA ALA A 162 -5.37 -2.48 0.07
C ALA A 162 -5.57 -1.29 1.02
N ALA A 163 -6.78 -0.72 1.03
CA ALA A 163 -7.19 0.20 2.09
C ALA A 163 -7.49 -0.60 3.36
N VAL A 164 -6.90 -0.18 4.48
CA VAL A 164 -7.11 -0.79 5.79
C VAL A 164 -7.33 0.32 6.82
N THR A 165 -7.97 -0.01 7.94
CA THR A 165 -8.14 0.91 9.07
C THR A 165 -7.32 0.41 10.24
N ILE A 166 -6.41 1.23 10.72
CA ILE A 166 -5.68 0.94 11.96
C ILE A 166 -6.48 1.50 13.13
N GLY A 167 -6.88 0.63 14.04
CA GLY A 167 -7.72 0.97 15.18
C GLY A 167 -8.61 -0.19 15.62
N GLY A 168 -9.60 0.13 16.45
CA GLY A 168 -10.49 -0.85 17.07
C GLY A 168 -10.11 -1.15 18.52
N GLY A 169 -11.13 -1.38 19.36
CA GLY A 169 -10.92 -1.71 20.77
C GLY A 169 -10.18 -3.04 20.90
N ALA A 170 -9.03 -3.03 21.57
CA ALA A 170 -8.27 -4.25 21.81
C ALA A 170 -9.15 -5.27 22.57
N PRO A 171 -9.28 -6.52 22.09
CA PRO A 171 -9.71 -7.58 23.00
C PRO A 171 -8.71 -7.63 24.16
N LYS A 172 -9.21 -7.87 25.38
CA LYS A 172 -8.39 -8.04 26.59
C LYS A 172 -7.55 -9.32 26.49
N ILE A 173 -6.52 -9.32 25.65
CA ILE A 173 -5.57 -10.42 25.47
C ILE A 173 -4.17 -9.86 25.71
N ARG A 174 -3.34 -10.70 26.33
CA ARG A 174 -1.97 -10.39 26.77
C ARG A 174 -1.19 -9.74 25.64
N LYS A 175 -0.54 -8.60 25.96
CA LYS A 175 0.43 -7.87 25.14
C LYS A 175 1.17 -8.82 24.21
N ALA A 176 0.87 -8.81 22.90
CA ALA A 176 1.71 -9.54 21.97
C ALA A 176 3.10 -8.93 22.05
N ARG A 177 4.13 -9.77 22.17
CA ARG A 177 5.53 -9.33 22.09
C ARG A 177 5.81 -8.98 20.63
N GLY A 178 5.40 -7.80 20.20
CA GLY A 178 5.95 -7.18 19.00
C GLY A 178 7.31 -6.58 19.31
N ASP A 179 8.16 -6.45 18.30
CA ASP A 179 9.36 -5.63 18.38
C ASP A 179 9.06 -4.20 18.93
N THR A 180 10.02 -3.64 19.65
CA THR A 180 9.90 -2.32 20.30
C THR A 180 10.36 -1.17 19.42
N THR A 181 10.74 -1.41 18.17
CA THR A 181 11.16 -0.36 17.24
C THR A 181 9.99 0.59 16.95
N PRO A 182 10.13 1.89 17.25
CA PRO A 182 9.07 2.86 17.00
C PRO A 182 8.64 2.89 15.54
N PHE A 183 7.34 2.93 15.27
CA PHE A 183 6.78 2.97 13.91
C PHE A 183 7.40 4.07 13.05
N SER A 184 7.63 5.25 13.61
CA SER A 184 8.24 6.40 12.92
C SER A 184 9.68 6.12 12.44
N SER A 185 10.43 5.31 13.19
CA SER A 185 11.82 4.93 12.87
C SER A 185 11.94 3.76 11.90
N ARG A 186 10.82 3.10 11.55
CA ARG A 186 10.85 1.97 10.63
C ARG A 186 11.33 2.38 9.24
N PRO A 187 11.99 1.46 8.52
CA PRO A 187 12.58 1.76 7.23
C PRO A 187 11.53 2.15 6.19
N ALA A 188 11.99 2.90 5.18
CA ALA A 188 11.21 3.06 3.96
C ALA A 188 11.07 1.71 3.25
N MET A 189 9.94 1.50 2.57
CA MET A 189 9.75 0.34 1.71
C MET A 189 10.79 0.31 0.59
N PHE A 190 11.38 -0.86 0.35
CA PHE A 190 12.34 -1.07 -0.72
C PHE A 190 11.64 -1.00 -2.09
N ALA A 191 12.29 -0.33 -3.05
CA ALA A 191 11.82 -0.22 -4.41
C ALA A 191 12.99 -0.42 -5.38
N ALA A 192 12.80 -1.27 -6.38
CA ALA A 192 13.79 -1.60 -7.40
C ALA A 192 13.05 -2.03 -8.67
N ASN A 193 13.79 -2.21 -9.78
CA ASN A 193 13.27 -2.75 -11.05
C ASN A 193 12.17 -1.89 -11.71
N ILE A 194 12.06 -0.62 -11.31
CA ILE A 194 11.04 0.34 -11.78
C ILE A 194 11.67 1.61 -12.35
N GLY A 195 12.85 1.50 -12.96
CA GLY A 195 13.53 2.63 -13.61
C GLY A 195 14.14 3.63 -12.63
N ASN A 196 14.27 3.27 -11.35
CA ASN A 196 14.80 4.13 -10.29
C ASN A 196 16.32 4.00 -10.08
N GLY A 197 17.02 3.31 -10.98
CA GLY A 197 18.48 3.08 -10.85
C GLY A 197 18.87 2.05 -9.79
N CYS A 198 17.91 1.31 -9.23
CA CYS A 198 18.14 0.17 -8.35
C CYS A 198 17.57 -1.10 -8.98
N SER A 199 18.34 -2.19 -8.96
CA SER A 199 17.97 -3.47 -9.57
C SER A 199 18.26 -4.65 -8.66
N THR A 200 17.47 -5.71 -8.79
CA THR A 200 17.76 -7.02 -8.18
C THR A 200 18.52 -7.91 -9.16
N GLU A 201 19.19 -8.95 -8.65
CA GLU A 201 19.87 -9.96 -9.48
C GLU A 201 18.91 -11.12 -9.79
N GLU A 202 19.10 -11.80 -10.92
CA GLU A 202 18.34 -13.01 -11.27
C GLU A 202 18.89 -14.25 -10.56
N GLY A 203 17.99 -15.15 -10.16
CA GLY A 203 18.34 -16.43 -9.52
C GLY A 203 18.74 -16.32 -8.05
N LYS A 204 18.52 -15.15 -7.42
CA LYS A 204 18.86 -14.85 -6.03
C LYS A 204 17.70 -14.15 -5.33
N ASP A 205 17.55 -14.40 -4.04
CA ASP A 205 16.62 -13.65 -3.20
C ASP A 205 17.29 -12.36 -2.72
N VAL A 206 16.66 -11.21 -2.97
CA VAL A 206 17.22 -9.92 -2.57
C VAL A 206 17.20 -9.78 -1.05
N VAL A 207 18.33 -9.42 -0.45
CA VAL A 207 18.40 -8.93 0.93
C VAL A 207 18.14 -7.44 0.91
N PHE A 208 17.10 -6.98 1.59
CA PHE A 208 16.80 -5.56 1.67
C PHE A 208 17.94 -4.82 2.38
N PRO A 209 18.38 -3.65 1.87
CA PRO A 209 19.39 -2.83 2.55
C PRO A 209 18.99 -2.45 3.98
N ASP A 210 17.69 -2.32 4.22
CA ASP A 210 17.10 -2.09 5.53
C ASP A 210 15.83 -2.95 5.69
N PRO A 211 15.94 -4.18 6.20
CA PRO A 211 14.80 -5.09 6.32
C PRO A 211 13.84 -4.70 7.46
N GLY A 212 14.25 -3.80 8.35
CA GLY A 212 13.54 -3.50 9.59
C GLY A 212 13.80 -4.56 10.67
N ALA A 213 13.08 -4.45 11.79
CA ALA A 213 13.27 -5.30 12.96
C ALA A 213 12.57 -6.66 12.87
N GLU A 214 11.47 -6.73 12.10
CA GLU A 214 10.70 -7.96 11.88
C GLU A 214 11.10 -8.55 10.52
N LEU A 215 11.82 -9.67 10.56
CA LEU A 215 12.43 -10.30 9.38
C LEU A 215 12.36 -11.82 9.49
N ASP A 216 11.76 -12.45 8.48
CA ASP A 216 11.90 -13.88 8.23
C ASP A 216 12.90 -14.13 7.10
N THR A 217 13.84 -15.05 7.29
CA THR A 217 14.77 -15.47 6.24
C THR A 217 14.59 -16.95 5.95
N LYS A 218 14.25 -17.27 4.70
CA LYS A 218 14.06 -18.61 4.16
C LYS A 218 14.68 -18.68 2.76
N SER A 219 16.00 -18.51 2.71
CA SER A 219 16.76 -18.53 1.46
C SER A 219 18.12 -19.17 1.68
N ASP A 220 18.55 -19.98 0.71
CA ASP A 220 19.90 -20.54 0.63
C ASP A 220 20.80 -19.73 -0.33
N LYS A 221 20.23 -18.72 -1.02
CA LYS A 221 20.91 -17.96 -2.08
C LYS A 221 20.44 -16.51 -2.09
N THR A 222 21.09 -15.70 -1.28
CA THR A 222 20.78 -14.28 -1.17
C THR A 222 21.79 -13.39 -1.86
N THR A 223 21.38 -12.19 -2.28
CA THR A 223 22.29 -11.14 -2.78
C THR A 223 21.76 -9.76 -2.39
N PRO A 224 22.62 -8.77 -2.08
CA PRO A 224 22.17 -7.38 -1.97
C PRO A 224 21.72 -6.86 -3.35
N PRO A 225 20.88 -5.81 -3.40
CA PRO A 225 20.53 -5.19 -4.67
C PRO A 225 21.71 -4.40 -5.25
N VAL A 226 21.65 -4.12 -6.55
CA VAL A 226 22.71 -3.46 -7.32
C VAL A 226 22.24 -2.08 -7.78
N GLY A 227 23.13 -1.09 -7.69
CA GLY A 227 22.86 0.30 -8.09
C GLY A 227 22.50 1.20 -6.90
N ASN A 228 21.72 2.24 -7.17
CA ASN A 228 21.38 3.28 -6.19
C ASN A 228 20.16 2.87 -5.35
N CYS A 229 20.35 1.87 -4.49
CA CYS A 229 19.28 1.18 -3.77
C CYS A 229 18.93 1.72 -2.38
N GLY A 230 19.39 2.94 -2.08
CA GLY A 230 19.35 3.49 -0.74
C GLY A 230 20.28 2.74 0.22
N THR A 231 20.53 3.35 1.38
CA THR A 231 21.23 2.71 2.51
C THR A 231 20.29 2.67 3.71
N LYS A 232 20.64 1.90 4.74
CA LYS A 232 19.91 1.87 6.02
C LYS A 232 19.58 3.30 6.48
N GLY A 233 18.29 3.64 6.58
CA GLY A 233 17.82 4.99 6.97
C GLY A 233 17.65 6.04 5.85
N SER A 234 17.89 5.73 4.57
CA SER A 234 17.55 6.65 3.47
C SER A 234 16.07 6.52 3.09
N GLY A 235 15.23 7.37 3.65
CA GLY A 235 13.85 7.53 3.18
C GLY A 235 13.83 8.10 1.77
N SER A 236 13.76 7.24 0.75
CA SER A 236 13.50 7.67 -0.63
C SER A 236 12.04 8.08 -0.77
N GLY A 237 11.72 9.31 -0.37
CA GLY A 237 10.57 10.03 -0.89
C GLY A 237 10.89 10.38 -2.34
N SER A 238 10.41 9.56 -3.28
CA SER A 238 10.52 9.85 -4.71
C SER A 238 9.52 10.96 -5.04
N GLY A 239 9.92 12.22 -4.80
CA GLY A 239 9.24 13.38 -5.34
C GLY A 239 9.47 13.41 -6.85
N SER A 240 8.39 13.26 -7.61
CA SER A 240 8.40 13.46 -9.06
C SER A 240 9.06 14.80 -9.40
N ALA A 241 10.03 14.76 -10.32
CA ALA A 241 10.60 15.97 -10.89
C ALA A 241 9.48 16.85 -11.50
N PRO A 242 9.48 18.17 -11.32
CA PRO A 242 8.53 19.04 -12.01
C PRO A 242 8.79 18.98 -13.52
N ALA A 243 7.72 18.84 -14.30
CA ALA A 243 7.76 18.96 -15.75
C ALA A 243 8.34 20.33 -16.18
N PRO A 244 9.13 20.42 -17.26
CA PRO A 244 9.61 21.70 -17.77
C PRO A 244 8.43 22.53 -18.28
N ALA A 245 8.34 23.78 -17.82
CA ALA A 245 7.34 24.75 -18.27
C ALA A 245 7.56 25.12 -19.76
N PRO A 246 6.51 25.53 -20.49
CA PRO A 246 6.64 25.91 -21.89
C PRO A 246 7.41 27.24 -22.03
N ALA A 247 8.25 27.32 -23.06
CA ALA A 247 8.98 28.52 -23.44
C ALA A 247 8.02 29.64 -23.87
N ALA A 248 8.15 30.81 -23.22
CA ALA A 248 7.54 32.06 -23.68
C ALA A 248 8.66 33.05 -24.04
N SER A 249 8.57 33.55 -25.27
CA SER A 249 9.39 34.59 -25.90
C SER A 249 9.13 35.99 -25.31
N GLY A 250 10.18 36.81 -25.18
CA GLY A 250 10.04 38.27 -25.03
C GLY A 250 11.18 38.93 -24.27
N ALA A 251 11.78 39.96 -24.88
CA ALA A 251 13.08 40.52 -24.53
C ALA A 251 13.06 41.77 -23.61
N ALA A 252 14.23 41.99 -22.98
CA ALA A 252 14.95 43.25 -22.76
C ALA A 252 14.67 44.17 -21.54
N SER A 253 15.74 44.29 -20.73
CA SER A 253 16.41 45.51 -20.21
C SER A 253 15.91 46.22 -18.95
N GLY A 254 16.83 46.36 -17.98
CA GLY A 254 16.82 47.43 -16.97
C GLY A 254 17.46 47.02 -15.64
N ALA A 255 18.70 47.44 -15.39
CA ALA A 255 19.48 47.14 -14.19
C ALA A 255 19.46 48.27 -13.14
N LEU A 256 19.75 47.88 -11.88
CA LEU A 256 20.14 48.68 -10.69
C LEU A 256 18.95 49.38 -9.98
N VAL A 257 18.76 49.28 -8.67
CA VAL A 257 19.69 49.60 -7.57
C VAL A 257 19.30 48.93 -6.23
N ASN A 258 20.33 48.64 -5.44
CA ASN A 258 20.32 48.31 -4.01
C ASN A 258 20.18 49.60 -3.19
N ASN A 259 19.28 49.66 -2.20
CA ASN A 259 19.57 50.38 -0.95
C ASN A 259 18.68 49.93 0.21
N SER A 260 19.32 49.75 1.35
CA SER A 260 18.73 49.60 2.67
C SER A 260 18.33 50.96 3.23
N ASN A 261 17.20 51.07 3.94
CA ASN A 261 17.16 51.84 5.19
C ASN A 261 15.90 51.60 6.02
N ASN A 262 16.15 51.44 7.30
CA ASN A 262 15.19 51.44 8.41
C ASN A 262 14.51 52.81 8.53
N ASN A 263 13.22 52.83 8.89
CA ASN A 263 12.77 53.76 9.92
C ASN A 263 11.52 53.23 10.67
N ALA A 264 11.55 53.43 11.99
CA ALA A 264 10.57 53.05 12.98
C ALA A 264 9.47 54.12 13.14
N GLY A 265 8.31 53.74 13.68
CA GLY A 265 7.28 54.71 14.12
C GLY A 265 5.85 54.18 14.35
N ASN A 266 5.70 53.27 15.32
CA ASN A 266 4.60 53.01 16.31
C ASN A 266 3.26 53.83 16.28
N PRO A 267 2.23 53.49 17.09
CA PRO A 267 1.34 52.30 17.17
C PRO A 267 -0.19 52.64 17.12
N GLY A 268 -1.04 51.62 17.04
CA GLY A 268 -2.32 51.60 17.79
C GLY A 268 -3.60 51.27 17.02
N ALA A 269 -4.16 50.07 17.26
CA ALA A 269 -5.56 49.82 17.66
C ALA A 269 -5.83 48.29 17.80
N PRO A 270 -6.55 47.83 18.85
CA PRO A 270 -6.81 46.41 19.13
C PRO A 270 -7.97 45.82 18.30
N PRO A 271 -8.11 44.47 18.23
CA PRO A 271 -9.04 43.80 17.32
C PRO A 271 -10.49 43.80 17.82
N ALA A 272 -11.43 43.87 16.88
CA ALA A 272 -12.87 43.76 17.12
C ALA A 272 -13.29 42.29 17.38
N SER A 273 -14.01 42.10 18.49
CA SER A 273 -14.58 40.84 18.97
C SER A 273 -15.95 40.55 18.35
N SER A 274 -16.13 39.34 17.83
CA SER A 274 -17.40 38.80 17.32
C SER A 274 -18.35 38.33 18.46
N PRO A 275 -19.68 38.50 18.35
CA PRO A 275 -20.63 38.07 19.38
C PRO A 275 -20.90 36.55 19.39
N PRO A 276 -21.34 35.99 20.54
CA PRO A 276 -21.52 34.56 20.75
C PRO A 276 -22.81 33.97 20.12
N PRO A 277 -22.86 32.65 19.87
CA PRO A 277 -24.02 31.98 19.29
C PRO A 277 -25.19 31.80 20.27
N ALA A 278 -26.41 31.78 19.72
CA ALA A 278 -27.67 31.59 20.46
C ALA A 278 -27.87 30.16 20.97
N PRO A 279 -28.60 29.95 22.09
CA PRO A 279 -28.86 28.63 22.67
C PRO A 279 -30.00 27.90 21.93
N VAL A 280 -29.83 26.60 21.67
CA VAL A 280 -30.89 25.73 21.14
C VAL A 280 -31.10 24.56 22.11
N SER A 281 -32.37 24.34 22.45
CA SER A 281 -32.90 23.48 23.51
C SER A 281 -32.47 22.01 23.49
N THR A 282 -32.17 21.51 24.69
CA THR A 282 -32.11 20.10 25.06
C THR A 282 -33.49 19.45 25.00
N ALA A 283 -33.64 18.41 24.17
CA ALA A 283 -34.78 17.48 24.21
C ALA A 283 -34.54 16.39 25.26
N ALA A 284 -35.60 16.07 25.99
CA ALA A 284 -35.62 15.21 27.17
C ALA A 284 -35.33 13.73 26.89
N ALA A 285 -34.71 13.08 27.87
CA ALA A 285 -34.48 11.65 27.95
C ALA A 285 -35.81 10.87 28.06
N ALA A 286 -35.99 9.90 27.17
CA ALA A 286 -37.06 8.91 27.28
C ALA A 286 -36.57 7.69 28.09
N SER A 287 -37.41 7.28 29.01
CA SER A 287 -37.26 6.24 30.04
C SER A 287 -37.06 4.82 29.50
N THR A 288 -36.18 4.08 30.18
CA THR A 288 -35.98 2.62 30.09
C THR A 288 -37.24 1.83 30.51
N PRO A 289 -37.62 0.74 29.81
CA PRO A 289 -38.63 -0.19 30.31
C PRO A 289 -38.05 -1.17 31.35
N LYS A 290 -38.84 -1.40 32.41
CA LYS A 290 -38.64 -2.36 33.50
C LYS A 290 -38.78 -3.81 33.00
N PRO A 291 -38.03 -4.80 33.53
CA PRO A 291 -38.24 -6.21 33.20
C PRO A 291 -39.50 -6.74 33.91
N VAL A 292 -40.38 -7.39 33.16
CA VAL A 292 -41.49 -8.18 33.71
C VAL A 292 -40.97 -9.58 34.04
N GLY A 293 -41.05 -9.94 35.32
CA GLY A 293 -40.91 -11.31 35.79
C GLY A 293 -42.28 -11.95 36.02
N SER A 294 -42.49 -13.13 35.44
CA SER A 294 -43.39 -14.21 35.86
C SER A 294 -42.92 -15.44 35.08
N GLY A 295 -42.43 -16.54 35.66
CA GLY A 295 -43.03 -17.28 36.76
C GLY A 295 -44.14 -18.18 36.19
N GLY A 296 -43.84 -19.44 35.87
CA GLY A 296 -44.84 -20.39 35.35
C GLY A 296 -44.25 -21.68 34.77
N SER A 297 -43.87 -22.60 35.64
CA SER A 297 -43.63 -24.02 35.33
C SER A 297 -44.94 -24.72 34.95
N CYS A 298 -44.92 -25.60 33.94
CA CYS A 298 -45.63 -26.89 33.96
C CYS A 298 -45.16 -27.82 32.82
N ARG A 299 -44.60 -28.97 33.22
CA ARG A 299 -44.49 -30.21 32.42
C ARG A 299 -45.87 -30.81 32.17
N ALA A 300 -46.05 -31.46 31.01
CA ALA A 300 -46.53 -32.85 30.86
C ALA A 300 -47.18 -33.10 29.49
N LYS A 301 -46.46 -33.74 28.56
CA LYS A 301 -46.65 -35.11 28.05
C LYS A 301 -45.76 -35.30 26.82
#